data_AF-A0AAV2M5G2-F1
#
_entry.id   AF-A0AAV2M5G2-F1
#
_cell.length_a   1.000
_cell.length_b   1.000
_cell.length_c   1.000
_cell.angle_alpha   90.00
_cell.angle_beta   90.00
_cell.angle_gamma   90.00
#
_symmetry.space_group_name_H-M   'P 1'
#
loop_
_entity.id
_entity.type
_entity.pdbx_description
1 polymer ?
#
loop_
_entity_poly.entity_id
_entity_poly.type
_entity_poly.pdbx_seq_one_letter_code
_entity_poly.pdbx_strand_id
1 'polypeptide(L)'
;MHSDHVPASYRSPPTGRSLYDPTTPARVQSLCRVYTKITYQDTNYRRSIPAEERLSICLRFLATGDSYRTIAGSFRAGISTVSMLIPDVVAAIWDCLVEEFMAVPGAEEWR
;
A
#
# COMPACT_ATOMS: atom_id res chain seq x y z
N MET A 1 48.97 -12.17 14.90
CA MET A 1 49.75 -12.92 13.89
C MET A 1 49.05 -14.26 13.73
N HIS A 2 48.30 -14.58 12.68
CA HIS A 2 48.49 -14.29 11.26
C HIS A 2 47.13 -14.14 10.58
N SER A 3 47.08 -13.20 9.63
CA SER A 3 46.09 -13.09 8.57
C SER A 3 46.06 -14.36 7.71
N ASP A 4 44.92 -14.66 7.08
CA ASP A 4 44.85 -15.17 5.69
C ASP A 4 43.37 -15.10 5.26
N HIS A 5 42.98 -14.05 4.54
CA HIS A 5 42.93 -14.03 3.08
C HIS A 5 42.03 -15.15 2.52
N VAL A 6 40.72 -14.89 2.50
CA VAL A 6 39.76 -15.72 1.75
C VAL A 6 39.82 -15.26 0.28
N PRO A 7 40.24 -16.12 -0.67
CA PRO A 7 40.36 -15.76 -2.07
C PRO A 7 39.03 -15.92 -2.82
N ALA A 8 38.95 -15.18 -3.94
CA ALA A 8 37.82 -15.04 -4.83
C ALA A 8 37.43 -16.35 -5.53
N SER A 9 36.32 -16.94 -5.12
CA SER A 9 35.43 -17.71 -6.01
C SER A 9 34.14 -18.06 -5.27
N TYR A 10 33.29 -17.07 -4.98
CA TYR A 10 31.88 -17.38 -4.74
C TYR A 10 31.27 -17.73 -6.10
N ARG A 11 31.38 -19.00 -6.45
CA ARG A 11 30.63 -19.64 -7.53
C ARG A 11 29.17 -19.29 -7.33
N SER A 12 28.57 -18.55 -8.26
CA SER A 12 27.13 -18.30 -8.25
C SER A 12 26.35 -19.62 -8.24
N PRO A 13 25.33 -19.79 -7.37
CA PRO A 13 24.23 -20.68 -7.65
C PRO A 13 23.15 -19.92 -8.46
N PRO A 14 22.48 -20.59 -9.41
CA PRO A 14 21.40 -20.01 -10.18
C PRO A 14 20.07 -20.11 -9.41
N THR A 15 19.20 -19.14 -9.67
CA THR A 15 17.73 -19.24 -9.51
C THR A 15 17.19 -19.44 -8.09
N GLY A 16 16.61 -18.37 -7.55
CA GLY A 16 15.77 -18.44 -6.37
C GLY A 16 15.60 -17.06 -5.76
N ARG A 17 14.48 -16.41 -6.07
CA ARG A 17 14.02 -15.12 -5.53
C ARG A 17 14.53 -14.88 -4.10
N SER A 18 15.39 -13.89 -3.93
CA SER A 18 15.82 -13.37 -2.64
C SER A 18 14.58 -12.97 -1.83
N LEU A 19 14.41 -13.60 -0.65
CA LEU A 19 13.19 -13.54 0.17
C LEU A 19 13.23 -12.43 1.23
N TYR A 20 14.10 -11.44 1.11
CA TYR A 20 14.03 -10.21 1.90
C TYR A 20 14.38 -9.01 1.02
N ASP A 21 13.38 -8.30 0.55
CA ASP A 21 13.55 -6.91 0.09
C ASP A 21 12.77 -6.05 1.09
N PRO A 22 13.45 -5.44 2.09
CA PRO A 22 12.80 -4.70 3.16
C PRO A 22 12.29 -3.33 2.70
N THR A 23 11.46 -3.33 1.65
CA THR A 23 10.91 -2.19 0.91
C THR A 23 11.83 -1.67 -0.19
N THR A 24 11.66 -2.22 -1.39
CA THR A 24 12.14 -1.59 -2.62
C THR A 24 11.69 -0.13 -2.63
N PRO A 25 12.57 0.86 -2.87
CA PRO A 25 12.20 2.28 -2.81
C PRO A 25 11.01 2.64 -3.70
N ALA A 26 10.82 1.92 -4.81
CA ALA A 26 9.64 2.02 -5.67
C ALA A 26 8.33 1.74 -4.91
N ARG A 27 8.27 0.68 -4.09
CA ARG A 27 7.04 0.29 -3.35
C ARG A 27 6.69 1.30 -2.25
N VAL A 28 7.69 1.87 -1.58
CA VAL A 28 7.48 2.92 -0.58
C VAL A 28 6.93 4.18 -1.23
N GLN A 29 7.46 4.53 -2.40
CA GLN A 29 7.07 5.72 -3.14
C GLN A 29 5.59 5.69 -3.57
N SER A 30 5.09 4.53 -4.00
CA SER A 30 3.69 4.37 -4.40
C SER A 30 2.72 4.56 -3.24
N LEU A 31 3.08 4.08 -2.04
CA LEU A 31 2.31 4.36 -0.83
C LEU A 31 2.32 5.85 -0.49
N CYS A 32 3.49 6.51 -0.56
CA CYS A 32 3.58 7.96 -0.32
C CYS A 32 2.61 8.76 -1.20
N ARG A 33 2.45 8.39 -2.49
CA ARG A 33 1.50 9.05 -3.40
C ARG A 33 0.06 8.93 -2.93
N VAL A 34 -0.36 7.74 -2.48
CA VAL A 34 -1.70 7.51 -1.91
C VAL A 34 -1.87 8.34 -0.64
N TYR A 35 -0.89 8.31 0.27
CA TYR A 35 -0.91 9.07 1.52
C TYR A 35 -1.12 10.57 1.28
N THR A 36 -0.44 11.15 0.29
CA THR A 36 -0.61 12.57 -0.05
C THR A 36 -2.04 12.88 -0.50
N LYS A 37 -2.69 12.00 -1.28
CA LYS A 37 -4.06 12.21 -1.76
C LYS A 37 -5.15 12.06 -0.68
N ILE A 38 -4.90 11.27 0.36
CA ILE A 38 -5.89 10.96 1.41
C ILE A 38 -5.61 11.68 2.75
N THR A 39 -4.62 12.57 2.78
CA THR A 39 -4.36 13.45 3.92
C THR A 39 -5.29 14.65 3.84
N TYR A 40 -6.07 14.88 4.90
CA TYR A 40 -6.95 16.05 5.00
C TYR A 40 -6.55 16.88 6.20
N GLN A 41 -6.82 18.19 6.12
CA GLN A 41 -6.51 19.12 7.19
C GLN A 41 -7.50 19.02 8.35
N ASP A 42 -7.01 19.34 9.54
CA ASP A 42 -7.84 19.50 10.72
C ASP A 42 -8.78 20.69 10.55
N THR A 43 -9.97 20.58 11.13
CA THR A 43 -10.95 21.67 11.16
C THR A 43 -11.09 22.18 12.59
N ASN A 44 -11.57 23.42 12.76
CA ASN A 44 -11.86 24.00 14.08
C ASN A 44 -12.88 23.18 14.90
N TYR A 45 -13.66 22.29 14.27
CA TYR A 45 -14.65 21.45 14.93
C TYR A 45 -14.10 20.08 15.34
N ARG A 46 -13.27 19.44 14.51
CA ARG A 46 -12.69 18.13 14.80
C ARG A 46 -11.36 17.92 14.09
N ARG A 47 -10.50 17.12 14.71
CA ARG A 47 -9.31 16.53 14.08
C ARG A 47 -9.74 15.61 12.93
N SER A 48 -9.05 15.69 11.81
CA SER A 48 -9.23 14.76 10.70
C SER A 48 -8.81 13.35 11.13
N ILE A 49 -9.47 12.34 10.57
CA ILE A 49 -8.97 10.97 10.63
C ILE A 49 -7.60 10.96 9.94
N PRO A 50 -6.53 10.47 10.59
CA PRO A 50 -5.21 10.37 9.99
C PRO A 50 -5.23 9.55 8.69
N ALA A 51 -4.35 9.86 7.75
CA ALA A 51 -4.26 9.15 6.48
C ALA A 51 -4.05 7.63 6.66
N GLU A 52 -3.25 7.23 7.67
CA GLU A 52 -2.99 5.82 8.00
C GLU A 52 -4.27 5.08 8.40
N GLU A 53 -5.09 5.72 9.23
CA GLU A 53 -6.35 5.16 9.70
C GLU A 53 -7.39 5.12 8.57
N ARG A 54 -7.46 6.16 7.72
CA ARG A 54 -8.30 6.15 6.52
C ARG A 54 -7.94 4.98 5.59
N LEU A 55 -6.65 4.80 5.34
CA LEU A 55 -6.17 3.72 4.49
C LEU A 55 -6.51 2.36 5.11
N SER A 56 -6.33 2.21 6.42
CA SER A 56 -6.66 0.98 7.16
C SER A 56 -8.16 0.63 7.09
N ILE A 57 -9.03 1.64 7.24
CA ILE A 57 -10.49 1.48 7.10
C ILE A 57 -10.84 0.97 5.69
N CYS A 58 -10.30 1.62 4.67
CA CYS A 58 -10.57 1.29 3.27
C CYS A 58 -10.02 -0.11 2.91
N LEU A 59 -8.78 -0.41 3.28
CA LEU A 59 -8.17 -1.71 3.04
C LEU A 59 -8.94 -2.83 3.75
N ARG A 60 -9.43 -2.60 4.97
CA ARG A 60 -10.27 -3.59 5.65
C ARG A 60 -11.56 -3.85 4.89
N PHE A 61 -12.22 -2.81 4.37
CA PHE A 61 -13.40 -2.97 3.52
C PHE A 61 -13.08 -3.75 2.23
N LEU A 62 -12.02 -3.40 1.51
CA LEU A 62 -11.63 -4.09 0.27
C LEU A 62 -11.25 -5.56 0.51
N ALA A 63 -10.62 -5.86 1.66
CA ALA A 63 -10.17 -7.20 1.99
C ALA A 63 -11.30 -8.13 2.45
N THR A 64 -12.33 -7.60 3.14
CA THR A 64 -13.41 -8.45 3.70
C THR A 64 -14.74 -8.33 2.98
N GLY A 65 -15.02 -7.21 2.30
CA GLY A 65 -16.33 -6.92 1.73
C GLY A 65 -17.43 -6.69 2.78
N ASP A 66 -17.06 -6.44 4.05
CA ASP A 66 -18.02 -6.22 5.14
C ASP A 66 -18.88 -4.97 4.91
N SER A 67 -20.07 -4.97 5.52
CA SER A 67 -20.94 -3.79 5.51
C SER A 67 -20.28 -2.58 6.17
N TYR A 68 -20.63 -1.37 5.74
CA TYR A 68 -20.17 -0.12 6.36
C TYR A 68 -20.47 -0.03 7.85
N ARG A 69 -21.58 -0.65 8.31
CA ARG A 69 -21.92 -0.73 9.74
C ARG A 69 -20.89 -1.53 10.53
N THR A 70 -20.48 -2.69 10.01
CA THR A 70 -19.49 -3.56 10.65
C THR A 70 -18.13 -2.88 10.71
N ILE A 71 -17.71 -2.24 9.62
CA ILE A 71 -16.45 -1.49 9.56
C ILE A 71 -16.49 -0.30 10.52
N ALA A 72 -17.56 0.51 10.49
CA ALA A 72 -17.73 1.65 11.39
C ALA A 72 -17.64 1.25 12.87
N GLY A 73 -18.26 0.13 13.26
CA GLY A 73 -18.13 -0.43 14.60
C GLY A 73 -16.70 -0.82 14.97
N SER A 74 -15.95 -1.39 14.04
CA SER A 74 -14.56 -1.85 14.26
C SER A 74 -13.59 -0.69 14.52
N PHE A 75 -13.78 0.43 13.81
CA PHE A 75 -12.92 1.62 13.90
C PHE A 75 -13.51 2.73 14.78
N ARG A 76 -14.63 2.47 15.48
CA ARG A 76 -15.35 3.47 16.29
C ARG A 76 -15.66 4.77 15.51
N ALA A 77 -15.94 4.64 14.22
CA ALA A 77 -16.27 5.73 13.32
C ALA A 77 -17.79 5.78 13.06
N GLY A 78 -18.28 6.93 12.59
CA GLY A 78 -19.65 7.05 12.10
C GLY A 78 -19.85 6.30 10.79
N ILE A 79 -21.00 5.65 10.60
CA ILE A 79 -21.32 4.95 9.33
C ILE A 79 -21.24 5.92 8.14
N SER A 80 -21.74 7.15 8.31
CA SER A 80 -21.65 8.21 7.30
C SER A 80 -20.21 8.59 6.97
N THR A 81 -19.34 8.66 7.98
CA THR A 81 -17.91 8.91 7.79
C THR A 81 -17.28 7.80 6.95
N VAL A 82 -17.55 6.53 7.28
CA VAL A 82 -17.02 5.39 6.53
C VAL A 82 -17.54 5.35 5.10
N SER A 83 -18.84 5.60 4.90
CA SER A 83 -19.44 5.58 3.56
C SER A 83 -18.92 6.68 2.64
N MET A 84 -18.55 7.84 3.20
CA MET A 84 -17.91 8.92 2.43
C MET A 84 -16.42 8.65 2.20
N LEU A 85 -15.73 8.12 3.20
CA LEU A 85 -14.28 7.90 3.17
C LEU A 85 -13.88 6.82 2.17
N ILE A 86 -14.58 5.69 2.14
CA ILE A 86 -14.21 4.54 1.31
C ILE A 86 -14.10 4.90 -0.18
N PRO A 87 -15.12 5.48 -0.85
CA PRO A 87 -15.01 5.79 -2.27
C PRO A 87 -13.86 6.75 -2.59
N ASP A 88 -13.64 7.77 -1.76
CA ASP A 88 -12.53 8.72 -1.92
C ASP A 88 -11.16 8.03 -1.87
N VAL A 89 -10.98 7.14 -0.87
CA VAL A 89 -9.71 6.42 -0.70
C VAL A 89 -9.51 5.37 -1.79
N VAL A 90 -10.57 4.66 -2.22
CA VAL A 90 -10.49 3.71 -3.34
C VAL A 90 -10.07 4.41 -4.62
N ALA A 91 -10.65 5.57 -4.92
CA ALA A 91 -10.27 6.37 -6.09
C ALA A 91 -8.79 6.80 -6.02
N ALA A 92 -8.33 7.27 -4.85
CA ALA A 92 -6.93 7.65 -4.65
C ALA A 92 -5.97 6.46 -4.82
N ILE A 93 -6.34 5.27 -4.35
CA ILE A 93 -5.57 4.04 -4.55
C ILE A 93 -5.49 3.71 -6.05
N TRP A 94 -6.63 3.71 -6.73
CA TRP A 94 -6.70 3.40 -8.16
C TRP A 94 -5.82 4.35 -8.98
N ASP A 95 -5.98 5.66 -8.80
CA ASP A 95 -5.21 6.68 -9.50
C ASP A 95 -3.69 6.54 -9.30
N CYS A 96 -3.25 6.10 -8.12
CA CYS A 96 -1.83 6.00 -7.81
C CYS A 96 -1.20 4.69 -8.28
N LEU A 97 -1.96 3.59 -8.24
CA LEU A 97 -1.40 2.23 -8.34
C LEU A 97 -1.78 1.50 -9.63
N VAL A 98 -2.83 1.89 -10.33
CA VAL A 98 -3.34 1.12 -11.49
C VAL A 98 -2.28 0.97 -12.58
N GLU A 99 -1.52 2.02 -12.90
CA GLU A 99 -0.51 1.99 -13.96
C GLU A 99 0.66 1.07 -13.61
N GLU A 100 1.03 0.99 -12.33
CA GLU A 100 2.18 0.19 -11.88
C GLU A 100 1.83 -1.29 -11.72
N PHE A 101 0.62 -1.58 -11.21
CA PHE A 101 0.23 -2.94 -10.81
C PHE A 101 -0.79 -3.61 -11.75
N MET A 102 -1.43 -2.86 -12.64
CA MET A 102 -2.42 -3.37 -13.59
C MET A 102 -2.15 -2.89 -15.02
N ALA A 103 -0.87 -2.72 -15.40
CA ALA A 103 -0.49 -2.45 -16.77
C ALA A 103 -1.09 -3.52 -17.70
N VAL A 104 -1.77 -3.09 -18.77
CA VAL A 104 -2.32 -4.02 -19.76
C VAL A 104 -1.16 -4.66 -20.50
N PRO A 105 -1.00 -5.99 -20.45
CA PRO A 105 0.12 -6.64 -21.12
C PRO A 105 0.02 -6.41 -22.62
N GLY A 106 1.13 -5.96 -23.22
CA GLY A 106 1.20 -5.71 -24.66
C GLY A 106 1.09 -7.02 -25.44
N ALA A 107 0.64 -6.98 -26.70
CA ALA A 107 0.40 -8.19 -27.51
C ALA A 107 1.62 -9.15 -27.62
N GLU A 108 2.83 -8.65 -27.43
CA GLU A 108 4.08 -9.43 -27.39
C GLU A 108 4.24 -10.26 -26.11
N GLU A 109 3.62 -9.85 -25.01
CA GLU A 109 3.70 -10.47 -23.67
C GLU A 109 2.74 -11.66 -23.50
N TRP A 110 1.78 -11.79 -24.42
CA TRP A 110 0.82 -12.90 -24.48
C TRP A 110 1.29 -14.09 -25.33
N ARG A 111 2.47 -13.98 -25.96
CA ARG A 111 3.01 -14.98 -26.88
C ARG A 111 3.82 -16.04 -26.16
#